data_AF-A0A4P8RI60-F1
#
_entry.id   AF-A0A4P8RI60-F1
#
_cell.length_a   1.000
_cell.length_b   1.000
_cell.length_c   1.000
_cell.angle_alpha   90.00
_cell.angle_beta   90.00
_cell.angle_gamma   90.00
#
_symmetry.space_group_name_H-M   'P 1'
#
loop_
_entity.id
_entity.type
_entity.pdbx_description
1 polymer ?
#
loop_
_entity_poly.entity_id
_entity_poly.type
_entity_poly.pdbx_seq_one_letter_code
_entity_poly.pdbx_strand_id
1 'polypeptide(L)' 'MMIIQLFAFIGGLGGSEILVILFAVLLLFGAKRIPELARGLGRGIREFKDATKEIETEIKDAVKDKDKEGQ' A
#
# COMPACT_ATOMS: atom_id res chain seq x y z
N MET A 1 -15.01 28.74 -23.97
CA MET A 1 -13.90 28.73 -22.98
C MET A 1 -14.21 27.83 -21.78
N MET A 2 -15.35 27.98 -21.08
CA MET A 2 -15.69 27.12 -19.91
C MET A 2 -15.83 25.62 -20.22
N ILE A 3 -16.36 25.24 -21.39
CA ILE A 3 -16.57 23.82 -21.74
C ILE A 3 -15.23 23.11 -22.03
N ILE A 4 -14.29 23.79 -22.70
CA ILE A 4 -12.94 23.24 -22.98
C ILE A 4 -12.16 23.03 -21.68
N GLN A 5 -12.32 23.91 -20.69
CA GLN A 5 -11.74 23.75 -19.34
C GLN A 5 -12.33 22.55 -18.60
N LEU A 6 -13.64 22.30 -18.73
CA LEU A 6 -14.31 21.13 -18.15
C LEU A 6 -13.86 19.81 -18.81
N PHE A 7 -13.62 19.80 -20.12
CA PHE A 7 -13.12 18.63 -20.84
C PHE A 7 -11.62 18.38 -20.61
N ALA A 8 -10.81 19.43 -20.42
CA ALA A 8 -9.42 19.30 -19.97
C ALA A 8 -9.32 18.63 -18.58
N PHE A 9 -10.28 18.93 -17.69
CA PHE A 9 -10.42 18.33 -16.36
C PHE A 9 -10.66 16.81 -16.36
N ILE A 10 -11.18 16.25 -17.45
CA ILE A 10 -11.54 14.82 -17.56
C ILE A 10 -10.51 14.04 -18.41
N GLY A 11 -9.83 14.70 -19.36
CA GLY A 11 -9.00 14.04 -20.38
C GLY A 11 -7.48 14.08 -20.17
N GLY A 12 -6.96 14.89 -19.24
CA GLY A 12 -5.52 15.03 -19.03
C GLY A 12 -5.18 15.17 -17.56
N LEU A 13 -4.62 14.11 -16.95
CA LEU A 13 -3.99 14.20 -15.63
C LEU A 13 -2.67 14.97 -15.77
N GLY A 14 -2.76 16.28 -15.94
CA GLY A 14 -1.63 17.17 -15.80
C GLY A 14 -1.18 17.27 -14.34
N GLY A 15 0.04 17.75 -14.12
CA GLY A 15 0.58 17.95 -12.76
C GLY A 15 -0.25 18.90 -11.90
N SER A 16 -0.99 19.83 -12.53
CA SER A 16 -1.93 20.75 -11.88
C SER A 16 -3.12 20.05 -11.24
N GLU A 17 -3.72 19.08 -11.94
CA GLU A 17 -4.92 18.37 -11.51
C GLU A 17 -4.61 17.47 -10.31
N ILE A 18 -3.47 16.78 -10.36
CA ILE A 18 -2.98 15.96 -9.24
C ILE A 18 -2.79 16.82 -7.98
N LEU A 19 -2.27 18.04 -8.14
CA LEU A 19 -2.07 18.97 -7.02
C LEU A 19 -3.42 19.36 -6.37
N VAL A 20 -4.45 19.64 -7.17
CA VAL A 20 -5.79 20.00 -6.67
C VAL A 20 -6.45 18.82 -5.94
N ILE A 21 -6.37 17.61 -6.49
CA ILE A 21 -6.90 16.39 -5.84
C ILE A 21 -6.16 16.14 -4.53
N LEU A 22 -4.83 16.26 -4.53
CA LEU A 22 -4.02 16.10 -3.33
C LEU A 22 -4.42 17.14 -2.27
N PHE A 23 -4.66 18.39 -2.66
CA PHE A 23 -5.11 19.44 -1.76
C PHE A 23 -6.48 19.15 -1.16
N ALA A 24 -7.44 18.70 -1.97
CA ALA A 24 -8.77 18.30 -1.49
C ALA A 24 -8.69 17.14 -0.48
N VAL A 25 -7.87 16.12 -0.78
CA VAL A 25 -7.61 14.99 0.13
C VAL A 25 -6.96 15.47 1.43
N LEU A 26 -5.99 16.40 1.35
CA LEU A 26 -5.33 16.97 2.53
C LEU A 26 -6.29 17.83 3.37
N LEU A 27 -7.28 18.49 2.78
CA LEU A 27 -8.31 19.23 3.54
C LEU A 27 -9.31 18.29 4.22
N LEU A 28 -9.73 17.21 3.54
CA LEU A 28 -10.65 16.21 4.08
C LEU A 28 -10.04 15.39 5.22
N PHE A 29 -8.83 14.87 5.00
CA PHE A 29 -8.18 13.96 5.94
C PHE A 29 -7.18 14.67 6.85
N GLY A 30 -6.66 15.83 6.46
CA GLY A 30 -5.59 16.52 7.17
C GLY A 30 -4.20 16.04 6.75
N ALA A 31 -3.25 16.97 6.62
CA ALA A 31 -1.88 16.67 6.21
C ALA A 31 -1.12 15.70 7.11
N LYS A 32 -1.54 15.58 8.38
CA LYS A 32 -0.93 14.65 9.35
C LYS A 32 -1.48 13.22 9.25
N ARG A 33 -2.71 13.02 8.75
CA ARG A 33 -3.34 11.68 8.72
C ARG A 33 -2.79 10.78 7.64
N ILE A 34 -2.49 11.32 6.46
CA ILE A 34 -1.89 10.57 5.35
C ILE A 34 -0.59 9.85 5.77
N PRO A 35 0.42 10.54 6.34
CA PRO A 35 1.66 9.87 6.76
C PRO A 35 1.47 8.96 7.98
N GLU A 36 0.52 9.28 8.87
CA GLU A 36 0.19 8.43 10.01
C GLU A 36 -0.42 7.09 9.58
N LEU A 37 -1.38 7.12 8.64
CA LEU A 37 -1.97 5.94 8.03
C LEU A 37 -0.93 5.13 7.24
N ALA A 38 -0.09 5.78 6.44
CA ALA A 38 0.98 5.10 5.70
C ALA A 38 1.97 4.40 6.64
N ARG A 39 2.35 5.03 7.76
CA ARG A 39 3.21 4.40 8.78
C ARG A 39 2.51 3.23 9.47
N GLY A 40 1.22 3.36 9.78
CA GLY A 40 0.42 2.29 10.37
C GLY A 40 0.32 1.07 9.45
N LEU A 41 -0.08 1.29 8.19
CA LEU A 41 -0.12 0.26 7.15
C LEU A 41 1.26 -0.37 6.92
N GLY A 42 2.31 0.44 6.84
CA GLY A 42 3.67 -0.06 6.62
C GLY A 42 4.17 -0.98 7.74
N ARG A 43 3.83 -0.66 9.00
CA ARG A 43 4.13 -1.55 10.14
C ARG A 43 3.32 -2.84 10.07
N GLY A 44 2.01 -2.75 9.84
CA GLY A 44 1.15 -3.93 9.74
C GLY A 44 1.57 -4.88 8.61
N ILE A 45 1.92 -4.34 7.43
CA ILE A 45 2.43 -5.15 6.30
C ILE A 45 3.76 -5.83 6.67
N ARG A 46 4.66 -5.15 7.40
CA ARG A 46 5.92 -5.72 7.84
C ARG A 46 5.70 -6.87 8.83
N GLU A 47 4.92 -6.64 9.88
CA GLU A 47 4.59 -7.66 10.89
C GLU A 47 3.91 -8.87 10.25
N PHE A 48 2.96 -8.64 9.34
CA PHE A 48 2.30 -9.72 8.60
C PHE A 48 3.29 -10.54 7.76
N LYS A 49 4.23 -9.87 7.07
CA LYS A 49 5.26 -10.55 6.28
C LYS A 49 6.21 -11.37 7.16
N ASP A 50 6.62 -10.83 8.31
CA ASP A 50 7.53 -11.50 9.23
C ASP A 50 6.88 -12.76 9.81
N ALA A 51 5.63 -12.66 10.28
CA ALA A 51 4.86 -13.81 10.76
C ALA A 51 4.67 -14.88 9.67
N THR A 52 4.36 -14.46 8.43
CA THR A 52 4.21 -15.40 7.31
C THR A 52 5.53 -16.15 7.02
N LYS A 53 6.67 -15.47 7.13
CA LYS A 53 7.99 -16.06 6.86
C LYS A 53 8.42 -17.06 7.94
N GLU A 54 8.07 -16.79 9.19
CA GLU A 54 8.32 -17.72 10.31
C GLU A 54 7.52 -19.02 10.09
N ILE A 55 6.23 -18.91 9.79
CA ILE A 55 5.37 -20.05 9.45
C ILE A 55 5.92 -20.83 8.24
N GLU A 56 6.35 -20.15 7.18
CA GLU A 56 6.92 -20.80 6.00
C GLU A 56 8.19 -21.59 6.35
N THR A 57 9.01 -21.06 7.26
CA THR A 57 10.25 -21.70 7.72
C THR A 57 9.95 -22.94 8.57
N GLU A 58 9.03 -22.83 9.53
CA GLU A 58 8.59 -23.95 10.35
C GLU A 58 8.00 -25.10 9.52
N ILE A 59 7.17 -24.76 8.52
CA ILE A 59 6.60 -25.77 7.61
C ILE A 59 7.70 -26.42 6.78
N LYS A 60 8.66 -25.65 6.25
CA LYS A 60 9.79 -26.20 5.49
C LYS A 60 10.66 -27.13 6.32
N ASP A 61 10.95 -26.77 7.56
CA ASP A 61 11.76 -27.59 8.46
C ASP A 61 11.03 -28.87 8.87
N ALA A 62 9.71 -28.79 9.14
CA ALA A 62 8.88 -29.96 9.44
C ALA A 62 8.74 -30.93 8.26
N VAL A 63 8.71 -30.43 7.02
CA VAL A 63 8.71 -31.28 5.81
C VAL A 63 10.09 -31.92 5.59
N LYS A 64 11.17 -31.16 5.82
CA LYS A 64 12.54 -31.62 5.63
C LYS A 64 12.96 -32.71 6.62
N ASP A 65 12.40 -32.74 7.82
CA ASP A 65 12.64 -33.82 8.80
C ASP A 65 11.83 -35.09 8.47
N LYS A 66 10.63 -34.97 7.90
CA LYS A 66 9.84 -36.13 7.45
C LYS A 66 10.48 -36.89 6.29
N ASP A 67 11.22 -36.20 5.41
CA ASP A 67 11.94 -36.85 4.30
C ASP A 67 13.21 -37.60 4.73
N LYS A 68 13.69 -37.38 5.97
CA LYS A 68 14.88 -38.04 6.53
C LYS A 68 14.58 -39.27 7.37
N GLU A 69 13.37 -39.41 7.92
CA GLU A 69 12.96 -40.60 8.69
C GLU A 69 12.45 -41.75 7.79
N GLY A 70 12.24 -41.50 6.49
CA GLY A 70 11.75 -42.47 5.50
C GLY A 70 12.83 -43.15 4.64
N GLN A 71 14.12 -42.96 4.94
CA GLN A 71 15.26 -43.65 4.29
C GLN A 71 15.97 -44.60 5.24
#